data_AF-A0A6V7V1C5-F1
#
_entry.id   AF-A0A6V7V1C5-F1
#
_cell.length_a   1.000
_cell.length_b   1.000
_cell.length_c   1.000
_cell.angle_alpha   90.00
_cell.angle_beta   90.00
_cell.angle_gamma   90.00
#
_symmetry.space_group_name_H-M   'P 1'
#
loop_
_entity.id
_entity.type
_entity.pdbx_description
1 polymer ?
#
loop_
_entity_poly.entity_id
_entity_poly.type
_entity_poly.pdbx_seq_one_letter_code
_entity_poly.pdbx_strand_id
1 'polypeptide(L)'
;TPNGQCPCLPNFSGRLCEKCAPSFKNISAGCLNCDCDPIGSTSGECNSTTGQCQCKSSFGDVKCDKCAKGYYRNKETNDCIYCDCDPSGTEDEICDGSNGQCLCKPGFAGRRCDKCDDQFFGYPSCRECFCHEKGSKSLECDKITGECPCFANFTGRTCDKCSAGYYRFPDCLVCGCASAGSKGLTCDIEGQCYCKQNFQGKQCDQCLANFFNWPLCEACNCHPAGVVPQFAVPPGELCTCRKNVQGRTCSVCKPNHWDLQPHHPEGCIDCACNMTGTLSLSNDCDQLSGQCQCKRFVDGQKCDSCQEGFYNIRADSHVGCEPCNCDIGGAIGIGCNQITGQCRCRPRIGGLKCDRPIQDHFFPTLWHYKVSEKKENFK
;
A
#
# COMPACT_ATOMS: atom_id res chain seq x y z
N THR A 1 -10.03 28.78 -108.84
CA THR A 1 -10.96 29.89 -108.55
C THR A 1 -10.17 31.20 -108.46
N PRO A 2 -10.79 32.39 -108.64
CA PRO A 2 -10.07 33.67 -108.78
C PRO A 2 -9.21 34.08 -107.58
N ASN A 3 -9.38 33.43 -106.42
CA ASN A 3 -8.67 33.72 -105.18
C ASN A 3 -7.55 32.71 -104.84
N GLY A 4 -7.24 31.77 -105.75
CA GLY A 4 -6.15 30.79 -105.56
C GLY A 4 -6.42 29.76 -104.46
N GLN A 5 -7.68 29.32 -104.31
CA GLN A 5 -8.11 28.28 -103.37
C GLN A 5 -8.50 27.00 -104.14
N CYS A 6 -7.99 25.85 -103.71
CA CYS A 6 -8.33 24.54 -104.28
C CYS A 6 -9.76 24.10 -103.92
N PRO A 7 -10.50 23.44 -104.82
CA PRO A 7 -11.79 22.82 -104.49
C PRO A 7 -11.55 21.55 -103.67
N CYS A 8 -11.74 21.65 -102.35
CA CYS A 8 -11.47 20.55 -101.43
C CYS A 8 -12.55 19.45 -101.47
N LEU A 9 -12.13 18.21 -101.25
CA LEU A 9 -13.04 17.08 -101.01
C LEU A 9 -13.85 17.31 -99.72
N PRO A 10 -15.00 16.64 -99.55
CA PRO A 10 -15.79 16.73 -98.33
C PRO A 10 -14.90 16.52 -97.09
N ASN A 11 -15.07 17.37 -96.08
CA ASN A 11 -14.34 17.34 -94.80
C ASN A 11 -12.90 17.89 -94.82
N PHE A 12 -12.40 18.39 -95.96
CA PHE A 12 -11.10 19.06 -96.06
C PHE A 12 -11.26 20.59 -96.14
N SER A 13 -10.31 21.33 -95.61
CA SER A 13 -10.26 22.79 -95.58
C SER A 13 -8.82 23.31 -95.76
N GLY A 14 -8.64 24.64 -95.88
CA GLY A 14 -7.36 25.26 -96.19
C GLY A 14 -7.25 25.71 -97.64
N ARG A 15 -6.17 26.41 -97.99
CA ARG A 15 -6.00 26.99 -99.33
C ARG A 15 -5.63 25.92 -100.37
N LEU A 16 -4.92 24.89 -99.92
CA LEU A 16 -4.44 23.73 -100.65
C LEU A 16 -5.11 22.43 -100.17
N CYS A 17 -6.21 22.52 -99.39
CA CYS A 17 -6.89 21.37 -98.77
C CYS A 17 -6.00 20.58 -97.81
N GLU A 18 -5.07 21.28 -97.19
CA GLU A 18 -4.02 20.76 -96.32
C GLU A 18 -4.45 20.60 -94.85
N LYS A 19 -5.71 20.92 -94.53
CA LYS A 19 -6.29 20.78 -93.19
C LYS A 19 -7.62 20.04 -93.28
N CYS A 20 -8.08 19.47 -92.17
CA CYS A 20 -9.46 19.05 -92.06
C CYS A 20 -10.38 20.26 -91.83
N ALA A 21 -11.63 20.19 -92.26
CA ALA A 21 -12.67 21.15 -91.91
C ALA A 21 -12.95 21.11 -90.38
N PRO A 22 -13.53 22.17 -89.80
CA PRO A 22 -13.97 22.15 -88.40
C PRO A 22 -14.82 20.91 -88.11
N SER A 23 -14.61 20.29 -86.94
CA SER A 23 -15.23 19.01 -86.55
C SER A 23 -14.72 17.75 -87.27
N PHE A 24 -13.58 17.82 -87.97
CA PHE A 24 -12.91 16.65 -88.55
C PHE A 24 -11.43 16.54 -88.14
N LYS A 25 -10.92 15.31 -87.97
CA LYS A 25 -9.57 14.99 -87.50
C LYS A 25 -8.88 13.93 -88.36
N ASN A 26 -7.56 13.81 -88.19
CA ASN A 26 -6.72 12.81 -88.83
C ASN A 26 -6.74 12.92 -90.37
N ILE A 27 -5.94 13.85 -90.90
CA ILE A 27 -5.84 14.12 -92.34
C ILE A 27 -5.34 12.89 -93.13
N SER A 28 -4.45 12.09 -92.53
CA SER A 28 -3.91 10.86 -93.12
C SER A 28 -4.95 9.77 -93.31
N ALA A 29 -6.04 9.80 -92.52
CA ALA A 29 -7.15 8.85 -92.58
C ALA A 29 -8.39 9.42 -93.30
N GLY A 30 -8.26 10.52 -94.05
CA GLY A 30 -9.35 11.07 -94.86
C GLY A 30 -10.27 12.06 -94.13
N CYS A 31 -9.80 12.73 -93.08
CA CYS A 31 -10.57 13.69 -92.28
C CYS A 31 -11.87 13.10 -91.73
N LEU A 32 -11.71 12.28 -90.69
CA LEU A 32 -12.79 11.59 -89.97
C LEU A 32 -13.54 12.55 -89.04
N ASN A 33 -14.83 12.33 -88.83
CA ASN A 33 -15.64 13.16 -87.94
C ASN A 33 -15.11 13.12 -86.48
N CYS A 34 -15.18 14.25 -85.80
CA CYS A 34 -14.95 14.34 -84.37
C CYS A 34 -16.10 13.64 -83.63
N ASP A 35 -15.78 12.67 -82.78
CA ASP A 35 -16.74 11.93 -81.96
C ASP A 35 -16.79 12.55 -80.56
N CYS A 36 -17.28 13.79 -80.50
CA CYS A 36 -17.39 14.56 -79.26
C CYS A 36 -18.76 14.33 -78.62
N ASP A 37 -18.79 13.99 -77.32
CA ASP A 37 -20.02 13.76 -76.58
C ASP A 37 -20.84 15.07 -76.52
N PRO A 38 -22.13 15.05 -76.90
CA PRO A 38 -22.95 16.27 -76.98
C PRO A 38 -23.33 16.84 -75.60
N ILE A 39 -23.26 16.04 -74.53
CA ILE A 39 -23.52 16.48 -73.15
C ILE A 39 -22.24 17.05 -72.54
N GLY A 40 -21.11 16.36 -72.74
CA GLY A 40 -19.83 16.69 -72.12
C GLY A 40 -18.96 17.69 -72.88
N SER A 41 -19.21 17.93 -74.17
CA SER A 41 -18.43 18.87 -74.99
C SER A 41 -19.08 20.25 -75.06
N THR A 42 -18.28 21.30 -75.23
CA THR A 42 -18.76 22.67 -75.47
C THR A 42 -19.17 22.89 -76.94
N SER A 43 -18.58 22.12 -77.84
CA SER A 43 -18.83 22.13 -79.28
C SER A 43 -18.51 20.77 -79.90
N GLY A 44 -18.91 20.55 -81.16
CA GLY A 44 -18.51 19.36 -81.93
C GLY A 44 -17.11 19.44 -82.53
N GLU A 45 -16.33 20.49 -82.22
CA GLU A 45 -14.99 20.67 -82.75
C GLU A 45 -13.94 19.93 -81.92
N CYS A 46 -12.95 19.35 -82.59
CA CYS A 46 -11.83 18.69 -81.93
C CYS A 46 -10.49 19.05 -82.60
N ASN A 47 -9.39 18.83 -81.87
CA ASN A 47 -8.06 19.07 -82.39
C ASN A 47 -7.80 18.19 -83.63
N SER A 48 -7.39 18.80 -84.74
CA SER A 48 -7.23 18.12 -86.04
C SER A 48 -6.16 17.02 -86.05
N THR A 49 -5.23 17.02 -85.08
CA THR A 49 -4.13 16.06 -84.95
C THR A 49 -4.37 15.05 -83.84
N THR A 50 -4.72 15.50 -82.62
CA THR A 50 -4.91 14.62 -81.45
C THR A 50 -6.33 14.08 -81.34
N GLY A 51 -7.30 14.74 -81.98
CA GLY A 51 -8.71 14.39 -81.88
C GLY A 51 -9.37 14.74 -80.55
N GLN A 52 -8.69 15.51 -79.69
CA GLN A 52 -9.19 15.98 -78.40
C GLN A 52 -10.34 16.98 -78.58
N CYS A 53 -11.51 16.65 -78.06
CA CYS A 53 -12.68 17.53 -78.00
C CYS A 53 -12.53 18.59 -76.90
N GLN A 54 -13.23 19.72 -77.06
CA GLN A 54 -13.30 20.76 -76.04
C GLN A 54 -14.34 20.38 -74.97
N CYS A 55 -13.88 19.81 -73.86
CA CYS A 55 -14.76 19.35 -72.79
C CYS A 55 -15.22 20.49 -71.87
N LYS A 56 -16.45 20.38 -71.34
CA LYS A 56 -16.92 21.17 -70.19
C LYS A 56 -16.09 20.81 -68.97
N SER A 57 -15.98 21.71 -67.99
CA SER A 57 -15.06 21.56 -66.85
C SER A 57 -15.22 20.27 -66.02
N SER A 58 -16.42 19.69 -65.97
CA SER A 58 -16.70 18.43 -65.25
C SER A 58 -16.50 17.16 -66.09
N PHE A 59 -16.24 17.29 -67.39
CA PHE A 59 -16.05 16.20 -68.35
C PHE A 59 -14.60 16.15 -68.85
N GLY A 60 -14.13 14.97 -69.22
CA GLY A 60 -12.76 14.72 -69.63
C GLY A 60 -12.65 13.53 -70.60
N ASP A 61 -11.41 13.09 -70.85
CA ASP A 61 -11.04 12.17 -71.94
C ASP A 61 -11.10 12.82 -73.35
N VAL A 62 -10.70 12.09 -74.39
CA VAL A 62 -10.57 12.58 -75.77
C VAL A 62 -11.92 12.98 -76.36
N LYS A 63 -12.99 12.28 -75.97
CA LYS A 63 -14.36 12.46 -76.48
C LYS A 63 -15.27 13.25 -75.55
N CYS A 64 -14.81 13.62 -74.35
CA CYS A 64 -15.65 14.22 -73.31
C CYS A 64 -16.82 13.33 -72.83
N ASP A 65 -16.73 12.01 -73.01
CA ASP A 65 -17.73 11.02 -72.62
C ASP A 65 -17.53 10.50 -71.17
N LYS A 66 -16.40 10.82 -70.55
CA LYS A 66 -16.09 10.50 -69.15
C LYS A 66 -16.08 11.75 -68.28
N CYS A 67 -16.28 11.56 -66.98
CA CYS A 67 -16.09 12.65 -66.03
C CYS A 67 -14.60 12.97 -65.87
N ALA A 68 -14.29 14.25 -65.68
CA ALA A 68 -12.95 14.69 -65.34
C ALA A 68 -12.53 14.14 -63.96
N LYS A 69 -11.22 14.12 -63.67
CA LYS A 69 -10.72 13.73 -62.34
C LYS A 69 -11.35 14.61 -61.26
N GLY A 70 -11.84 14.00 -60.17
CA GLY A 70 -12.58 14.72 -59.12
C GLY A 70 -14.09 14.79 -59.35
N TYR A 71 -14.61 14.11 -60.37
CA TYR A 71 -16.03 14.04 -60.66
C TYR A 71 -16.49 12.59 -60.89
N TYR A 72 -17.72 12.28 -60.52
CA TYR A 72 -18.35 10.98 -60.76
C TYR A 72 -19.65 11.13 -61.56
N ARG A 73 -20.00 10.08 -62.30
CA ARG A 73 -21.18 10.08 -63.18
C ARG A 73 -22.45 9.78 -62.38
N ASN A 74 -23.40 10.70 -62.39
CA ASN A 74 -24.76 10.45 -61.89
C ASN A 74 -25.57 9.67 -62.93
N LYS A 75 -26.09 8.51 -62.55
CA LYS A 75 -26.85 7.60 -63.44
C LYS A 75 -28.24 8.13 -63.82
N GLU A 76 -28.80 9.04 -63.04
CA GLU A 76 -30.15 9.60 -63.27
C GLU A 76 -30.11 10.77 -64.24
N THR A 77 -29.11 11.65 -64.10
CA THR A 77 -29.01 12.89 -64.89
C THR A 77 -28.00 12.81 -66.03
N ASN A 78 -27.16 11.77 -66.08
CA ASN A 78 -25.98 11.67 -66.95
C ASN A 78 -24.99 12.84 -66.83
N ASP A 79 -25.06 13.59 -65.72
CA ASP A 79 -24.14 14.69 -65.42
C ASP A 79 -22.96 14.22 -64.53
N CYS A 80 -21.89 15.01 -64.53
CA CYS A 80 -20.69 14.76 -63.75
C CYS A 80 -20.68 15.64 -62.50
N ILE A 81 -20.79 15.01 -61.32
CA ILE A 81 -20.90 15.67 -60.02
C ILE A 81 -19.54 15.66 -59.32
N TYR A 82 -19.18 16.80 -58.71
CA TYR A 82 -17.92 16.94 -57.97
C TYR A 82 -17.87 16.02 -56.75
N CYS A 83 -16.71 15.44 -56.51
CA CYS A 83 -16.46 14.56 -55.38
C CYS A 83 -16.06 15.36 -54.13
N ASP A 84 -16.91 15.29 -53.11
CA ASP A 84 -16.72 16.00 -51.85
C ASP A 84 -15.76 15.24 -50.91
N CYS A 85 -14.53 15.02 -51.34
CA CYS A 85 -13.51 14.30 -50.58
C CYS A 85 -12.58 15.27 -49.81
N ASP A 86 -12.12 14.87 -48.64
CA ASP A 86 -11.13 15.63 -47.88
C ASP A 86 -9.72 15.38 -48.46
N PRO A 87 -9.02 16.44 -48.91
CA PRO A 87 -7.71 16.29 -49.53
C PRO A 87 -6.63 15.75 -48.57
N SER A 88 -6.83 15.87 -47.26
CA SER A 88 -5.89 15.38 -46.24
C SER A 88 -5.77 13.85 -46.29
N GLY A 89 -6.91 13.17 -46.48
CA GLY A 89 -7.03 11.72 -46.39
C GLY A 89 -7.29 10.98 -47.70
N THR A 90 -7.34 11.65 -48.85
CA THR A 90 -7.72 11.05 -50.14
C THR A 90 -6.51 10.85 -51.07
N GLU A 91 -6.44 9.71 -51.76
CA GLU A 91 -5.40 9.37 -52.76
C GLU A 91 -5.54 10.17 -54.08
N ASP A 92 -4.49 10.13 -54.93
CA ASP A 92 -4.45 10.83 -56.24
C ASP A 92 -5.31 10.15 -57.33
N GLU A 93 -6.61 10.03 -57.05
CA GLU A 93 -7.75 9.88 -57.95
C GLU A 93 -8.99 10.03 -57.04
N ILE A 94 -9.32 11.31 -56.78
CA ILE A 94 -10.14 11.86 -55.69
C ILE A 94 -11.32 10.96 -55.25
N CYS A 95 -11.99 10.30 -56.19
CA CYS A 95 -13.10 9.40 -55.94
C CYS A 95 -13.25 8.39 -57.07
N ASP A 96 -13.96 7.30 -56.81
CA ASP A 96 -14.43 6.39 -57.83
C ASP A 96 -15.42 7.10 -58.77
N GLY A 97 -15.05 7.22 -60.05
CA GLY A 97 -15.84 7.94 -61.07
C GLY A 97 -17.21 7.33 -61.37
N SER A 98 -17.55 6.17 -60.83
CA SER A 98 -18.83 5.47 -61.04
C SER A 98 -19.86 5.66 -59.91
N ASN A 99 -19.41 5.93 -58.69
CA ASN A 99 -20.26 5.99 -57.50
C ASN A 99 -19.95 7.18 -56.57
N GLY A 100 -18.85 7.92 -56.81
CA GLY A 100 -18.46 9.09 -56.03
C GLY A 100 -17.85 8.79 -54.65
N GLN A 101 -17.55 7.53 -54.34
CA GLN A 101 -16.90 7.15 -53.10
C GLN A 101 -15.43 7.60 -53.11
N CYS A 102 -15.03 8.38 -52.11
CA CYS A 102 -13.65 8.84 -51.96
C CYS A 102 -12.71 7.65 -51.68
N LEU A 103 -11.55 7.67 -52.33
CA LEU A 103 -10.50 6.67 -52.16
C LEU A 103 -9.55 7.11 -51.06
N CYS A 104 -9.74 6.56 -49.86
CA CYS A 104 -8.96 6.97 -48.69
C CYS A 104 -7.55 6.39 -48.68
N LYS A 105 -6.58 7.21 -48.27
CA LYS A 105 -5.22 6.80 -47.94
C LYS A 105 -5.23 5.78 -46.80
N PRO A 106 -4.22 4.90 -46.68
CA PRO A 106 -4.07 4.02 -45.54
C PRO A 106 -4.15 4.79 -44.20
N GLY A 107 -4.99 4.33 -43.28
CA GLY A 107 -5.21 4.96 -41.97
C GLY A 107 -6.27 6.09 -41.95
N PHE A 108 -6.89 6.40 -43.08
CA PHE A 108 -8.04 7.32 -43.18
C PHE A 108 -9.32 6.55 -43.53
N ALA A 109 -10.44 7.00 -43.00
CA ALA A 109 -11.75 6.39 -43.20
C ALA A 109 -12.85 7.44 -43.30
N GLY A 110 -14.07 6.98 -43.55
CA GLY A 110 -15.23 7.83 -43.76
C GLY A 110 -15.53 8.04 -45.25
N ARG A 111 -16.74 8.49 -45.57
CA ARG A 111 -17.14 8.70 -46.97
C ARG A 111 -16.29 9.75 -47.66
N ARG A 112 -15.78 10.72 -46.89
CA ARG A 112 -14.94 11.82 -47.36
C ARG A 112 -13.47 11.65 -46.97
N CYS A 113 -13.07 10.55 -46.33
CA CYS A 113 -11.72 10.37 -45.79
C CYS A 113 -11.31 11.46 -44.77
N ASP A 114 -12.29 11.95 -44.01
CA ASP A 114 -12.23 13.08 -43.07
C ASP A 114 -12.06 12.65 -41.61
N LYS A 115 -11.76 11.38 -41.37
CA LYS A 115 -11.46 10.82 -40.05
C LYS A 115 -10.40 9.75 -40.15
N CYS A 116 -9.75 9.45 -39.03
CA CYS A 116 -8.83 8.31 -38.95
C CYS A 116 -9.59 6.99 -38.91
N ASP A 117 -9.02 6.00 -39.60
CA ASP A 117 -9.49 4.63 -39.59
C ASP A 117 -9.39 4.00 -38.20
N ASP A 118 -9.93 2.81 -38.04
CA ASP A 118 -9.80 2.07 -36.80
C ASP A 118 -8.34 1.72 -36.54
N GLN A 119 -7.93 1.81 -35.28
CA GLN A 119 -6.52 1.72 -34.87
C GLN A 119 -5.64 2.90 -35.35
N PHE A 120 -6.23 4.02 -35.82
CA PHE A 120 -5.54 5.28 -36.09
C PHE A 120 -6.16 6.46 -35.33
N PHE A 121 -5.36 7.50 -35.07
CA PHE A 121 -5.76 8.70 -34.32
C PHE A 121 -5.03 9.97 -34.81
N GLY A 122 -5.54 11.15 -34.44
CA GLY A 122 -4.85 12.42 -34.64
C GLY A 122 -5.10 13.10 -35.99
N TYR A 123 -6.32 13.03 -36.51
CA TYR A 123 -6.73 13.77 -37.71
C TYR A 123 -6.34 15.27 -37.62
N PRO A 124 -5.77 15.89 -38.68
CA PRO A 124 -5.66 15.44 -40.08
C PRO A 124 -4.43 14.58 -40.40
N SER A 125 -3.56 14.29 -39.43
CA SER A 125 -2.36 13.47 -39.64
C SER A 125 -2.51 12.15 -38.89
N CYS A 126 -3.30 11.25 -39.47
CA CYS A 126 -3.62 9.97 -38.86
C CYS A 126 -2.36 9.13 -38.64
N ARG A 127 -2.16 8.71 -37.39
CA ARG A 127 -1.06 7.84 -36.95
C ARG A 127 -1.63 6.59 -36.32
N GLU A 128 -0.94 5.48 -36.48
CA GLU A 128 -1.33 4.20 -35.90
C GLU A 128 -1.26 4.26 -34.36
N CYS A 129 -2.21 3.58 -33.71
CA CYS A 129 -2.34 3.54 -32.25
C CYS A 129 -1.19 2.78 -31.59
N PHE A 130 -0.77 1.65 -32.18
CA PHE A 130 0.19 0.70 -31.61
C PHE A 130 -0.20 0.15 -30.22
N CYS A 131 -1.50 -0.10 -29.99
CA CYS A 131 -1.97 -0.74 -28.77
C CYS A 131 -1.46 -2.18 -28.68
N HIS A 132 -0.86 -2.54 -27.54
CA HIS A 132 -0.31 -3.87 -27.36
C HIS A 132 -1.40 -4.91 -27.10
N GLU A 133 -1.47 -5.97 -27.91
CA GLU A 133 -2.54 -6.98 -27.88
C GLU A 133 -2.80 -7.60 -26.49
N LYS A 134 -1.73 -7.87 -25.72
CA LYS A 134 -1.87 -8.42 -24.36
C LYS A 134 -2.23 -7.38 -23.30
N GLY A 135 -1.86 -6.12 -23.52
CA GLY A 135 -1.97 -5.06 -22.52
C GLY A 135 -3.22 -4.20 -22.67
N SER A 136 -3.82 -4.20 -23.86
CA SER A 136 -4.97 -3.38 -24.21
C SER A 136 -6.24 -4.20 -24.33
N LYS A 137 -7.38 -3.61 -23.95
CA LYS A 137 -8.72 -4.20 -24.10
C LYS A 137 -9.23 -4.16 -25.54
N SER A 138 -8.67 -3.26 -26.35
CA SER A 138 -8.96 -3.06 -27.77
C SER A 138 -7.70 -2.53 -28.47
N LEU A 139 -7.59 -2.76 -29.78
CA LEU A 139 -6.57 -2.15 -30.63
C LEU A 139 -6.94 -0.74 -31.09
N GLU A 140 -8.20 -0.35 -30.90
CA GLU A 140 -8.65 1.02 -31.08
C GLU A 140 -8.26 1.88 -29.87
N CYS A 141 -7.63 3.01 -30.16
CA CYS A 141 -7.28 4.03 -29.18
C CYS A 141 -8.19 5.25 -29.27
N ASP A 142 -8.08 6.15 -28.31
CA ASP A 142 -8.73 7.46 -28.37
C ASP A 142 -8.36 8.21 -29.66
N LYS A 143 -9.35 8.70 -30.41
CA LYS A 143 -9.15 9.29 -31.74
C LYS A 143 -8.36 10.62 -31.72
N ILE A 144 -8.17 11.25 -30.54
CA ILE A 144 -7.46 12.51 -30.37
C ILE A 144 -6.10 12.29 -29.70
N THR A 145 -6.07 11.67 -28.53
CA THR A 145 -4.84 11.49 -27.73
C THR A 145 -4.02 10.29 -28.19
N GLY A 146 -4.69 9.31 -28.81
CA GLY A 146 -4.09 8.05 -29.19
C GLY A 146 -3.81 7.12 -28.02
N GLU A 147 -4.47 7.33 -26.88
CA GLU A 147 -4.32 6.52 -25.68
C GLU A 147 -5.12 5.22 -25.80
N CYS A 148 -4.44 4.10 -25.58
CA CYS A 148 -5.02 2.77 -25.65
C CYS A 148 -5.74 2.41 -24.34
N PRO A 149 -6.86 1.68 -24.41
CA PRO A 149 -7.60 1.27 -23.23
C PRO A 149 -6.89 0.10 -22.51
N CYS A 150 -5.96 0.38 -21.60
CA CYS A 150 -5.19 -0.65 -20.92
C CYS A 150 -6.01 -1.51 -19.93
N PHE A 151 -5.59 -2.77 -19.74
CA PHE A 151 -5.96 -3.57 -18.57
C PHE A 151 -5.31 -2.98 -17.30
N ALA A 152 -5.87 -3.26 -16.12
CA ALA A 152 -5.46 -2.60 -14.88
C ALA A 152 -3.97 -2.78 -14.51
N ASN A 153 -3.39 -3.93 -14.86
CA ASN A 153 -1.98 -4.25 -14.63
C ASN A 153 -1.02 -3.70 -15.70
N PHE A 154 -1.51 -2.99 -16.73
CA PHE A 154 -0.72 -2.36 -17.78
C PHE A 154 -0.92 -0.84 -17.82
N THR A 155 0.11 -0.15 -18.31
CA THR A 155 0.16 1.31 -18.39
C THR A 155 0.95 1.77 -19.61
N GLY A 156 0.99 3.08 -19.82
CA GLY A 156 1.57 3.71 -21.00
C GLY A 156 0.55 3.89 -22.12
N ARG A 157 0.82 4.82 -23.03
CA ARG A 157 -0.08 5.15 -24.16
C ARG A 157 -0.48 3.93 -24.97
N THR A 158 0.45 2.98 -25.13
CA THR A 158 0.32 1.75 -25.94
C THR A 158 0.10 0.50 -25.09
N CYS A 159 -0.03 0.61 -23.76
CA CYS A 159 -0.15 -0.52 -22.83
C CYS A 159 1.00 -1.55 -22.91
N ASP A 160 2.20 -1.09 -23.24
CA ASP A 160 3.42 -1.89 -23.42
C ASP A 160 4.27 -2.00 -22.15
N LYS A 161 3.77 -1.48 -21.02
CA LYS A 161 4.46 -1.44 -19.73
C LYS A 161 3.54 -1.94 -18.64
N CYS A 162 4.12 -2.50 -17.58
CA CYS A 162 3.37 -2.85 -16.39
C CYS A 162 3.03 -1.62 -15.55
N SER A 163 1.82 -1.58 -15.01
CA SER A 163 1.41 -0.58 -14.02
C SER A 163 2.26 -0.66 -12.76
N ALA A 164 2.30 0.44 -11.99
CA ALA A 164 2.93 0.44 -10.68
C ALA A 164 2.37 -0.69 -9.79
N GLY A 165 3.25 -1.48 -9.18
CA GLY A 165 2.87 -2.67 -8.40
C GLY A 165 2.90 -3.99 -9.19
N TYR A 166 3.24 -3.93 -10.48
CA TYR A 166 3.41 -5.10 -11.34
C TYR A 166 4.79 -5.08 -12.02
N TYR A 167 5.31 -6.26 -12.35
CA TYR A 167 6.62 -6.43 -12.99
C TYR A 167 6.59 -7.53 -14.06
N ARG A 168 7.62 -7.54 -14.92
CA ARG A 168 7.83 -8.55 -15.98
C ARG A 168 6.73 -8.55 -17.06
N PHE A 169 6.82 -7.57 -17.96
CA PHE A 169 6.06 -7.57 -19.22
C PHE A 169 6.47 -8.80 -20.07
N PRO A 170 5.54 -9.48 -20.78
CA PRO A 170 4.14 -9.10 -21.03
C PRO A 170 3.11 -9.68 -20.04
N ASP A 171 3.52 -10.44 -19.03
CA ASP A 171 2.58 -11.08 -18.10
C ASP A 171 2.15 -10.13 -16.96
N CYS A 172 3.01 -9.17 -16.60
CA CYS A 172 2.77 -8.15 -15.57
C CYS A 172 2.25 -8.78 -14.28
N LEU A 173 3.14 -9.50 -13.59
CA LEU A 173 2.88 -10.19 -12.33
C LEU A 173 2.88 -9.19 -11.18
N VAL A 174 2.03 -9.41 -10.17
CA VAL A 174 1.96 -8.54 -8.99
C VAL A 174 3.25 -8.65 -8.15
N CYS A 175 3.79 -7.51 -7.70
CA CYS A 175 4.95 -7.47 -6.80
C CYS A 175 4.61 -8.08 -5.42
N GLY A 176 3.47 -7.66 -4.84
CA GLY A 176 3.03 -8.09 -3.52
C GLY A 176 3.85 -7.49 -2.37
N CYS A 177 4.39 -6.29 -2.52
CA CYS A 177 5.18 -5.63 -1.48
C CYS A 177 4.33 -5.28 -0.24
N ALA A 178 4.78 -5.69 0.94
CA ALA A 178 4.11 -5.39 2.20
C ALA A 178 4.25 -3.89 2.53
N SER A 179 3.14 -3.17 2.65
CA SER A 179 3.11 -1.71 2.84
C SER A 179 3.83 -1.24 4.13
N ALA A 180 3.84 -2.09 5.16
CA ALA A 180 4.56 -1.81 6.40
C ALA A 180 6.08 -1.75 6.17
N GLY A 181 6.65 -2.77 5.52
CA GLY A 181 8.10 -2.91 5.38
C GLY A 181 8.70 -2.40 4.08
N SER A 182 7.90 -2.07 3.06
CA SER A 182 8.38 -1.55 1.78
C SER A 182 8.27 -0.02 1.67
N LYS A 183 9.13 0.60 0.85
CA LYS A 183 9.10 2.04 0.54
C LYS A 183 7.94 2.42 -0.40
N GLY A 184 7.30 1.43 -1.02
CA GLY A 184 6.20 1.57 -1.95
C GLY A 184 5.76 0.21 -2.48
N LEU A 185 4.79 0.20 -3.40
CA LEU A 185 4.26 -1.04 -3.96
C LEU A 185 5.07 -1.56 -5.16
N THR A 186 6.05 -0.81 -5.64
CA THR A 186 6.86 -1.15 -6.81
C THR A 186 8.03 -2.08 -6.46
N CYS A 187 8.44 -2.88 -7.43
CA CYS A 187 9.55 -3.81 -7.36
C CYS A 187 10.42 -3.73 -8.62
N ASP A 188 11.57 -4.41 -8.62
CA ASP A 188 12.44 -4.54 -9.80
C ASP A 188 11.93 -5.59 -10.81
N ILE A 189 12.73 -5.90 -11.84
CA ILE A 189 12.36 -6.83 -12.92
C ILE A 189 12.33 -8.30 -12.45
N GLU A 190 12.98 -8.62 -11.34
CA GLU A 190 12.95 -9.91 -10.66
C GLU A 190 11.77 -10.03 -9.67
N GLY A 191 11.14 -8.90 -9.35
CA GLY A 191 10.01 -8.81 -8.42
C GLY A 191 10.43 -8.54 -6.98
N GLN A 192 11.66 -8.07 -6.74
CA GLN A 192 12.16 -7.71 -5.41
C GLN A 192 11.69 -6.31 -5.04
N CYS A 193 11.02 -6.21 -3.90
CA CYS A 193 10.52 -4.95 -3.35
C CYS A 193 11.65 -4.14 -2.68
N TYR A 194 11.49 -2.82 -2.70
CA TYR A 194 12.42 -1.91 -2.05
C TYR A 194 12.09 -1.78 -0.55
N CYS A 195 12.80 -2.51 0.30
CA CYS A 195 12.53 -2.54 1.73
C CYS A 195 12.98 -1.25 2.45
N LYS A 196 12.22 -0.86 3.48
CA LYS A 196 12.60 0.12 4.49
C LYS A 196 13.72 -0.44 5.36
N GLN A 197 14.34 0.44 6.12
CA GLN A 197 15.34 0.03 7.11
C GLN A 197 14.71 -0.92 8.12
N ASN A 198 15.44 -1.97 8.51
CA ASN A 198 15.00 -3.04 9.44
C ASN A 198 14.04 -4.09 8.85
N PHE A 199 13.75 -4.05 7.55
CA PHE A 199 12.93 -5.04 6.85
C PHE A 199 13.74 -5.79 5.81
N GLN A 200 13.34 -7.03 5.51
CA GLN A 200 13.98 -7.90 4.52
C GLN A 200 12.94 -8.83 3.85
N GLY A 201 13.41 -9.66 2.92
CA GLY A 201 12.57 -10.57 2.13
C GLY A 201 12.18 -9.98 0.79
N LYS A 202 11.70 -10.84 -0.12
CA LYS A 202 11.31 -10.41 -1.48
C LYS A 202 10.17 -9.38 -1.45
N GLN A 203 9.25 -9.54 -0.50
CA GLN A 203 8.09 -8.69 -0.33
C GLN A 203 8.21 -7.70 0.84
N CYS A 204 9.38 -7.64 1.51
CA CYS A 204 9.60 -6.81 2.70
C CYS A 204 8.61 -7.11 3.84
N ASP A 205 8.24 -8.38 3.96
CA ASP A 205 7.27 -8.95 4.90
C ASP A 205 7.95 -9.56 6.15
N GLN A 206 9.27 -9.43 6.24
CA GLN A 206 10.08 -9.97 7.33
C GLN A 206 10.94 -8.89 7.96
N CYS A 207 11.22 -9.00 9.24
CA CYS A 207 12.21 -8.15 9.89
C CYS A 207 13.63 -8.60 9.51
N LEU A 208 14.52 -7.64 9.29
CA LEU A 208 15.95 -7.86 9.11
C LEU A 208 16.54 -8.53 10.36
N ALA A 209 17.67 -9.23 10.21
CA ALA A 209 18.34 -9.86 11.35
C ALA A 209 18.52 -8.90 12.54
N ASN A 210 18.21 -9.37 13.75
CA ASN A 210 18.21 -8.62 15.03
C ASN A 210 17.08 -7.58 15.20
N PHE A 211 16.09 -7.55 14.31
CA PHE A 211 14.86 -6.78 14.46
C PHE A 211 13.65 -7.69 14.64
N PHE A 212 12.67 -7.25 15.43
CA PHE A 212 11.56 -8.07 15.91
C PHE A 212 10.25 -7.27 15.92
N ASN A 213 9.11 -7.94 16.14
CA ASN A 213 7.79 -7.31 16.22
C ASN A 213 7.26 -6.78 14.88
N TRP A 214 7.09 -7.67 13.89
CA TRP A 214 6.35 -7.33 12.65
C TRP A 214 4.92 -6.88 13.01
N PRO A 215 4.40 -5.76 12.45
CA PRO A 215 4.88 -5.01 11.30
C PRO A 215 5.82 -3.82 11.58
N LEU A 216 6.31 -3.66 12.81
CA LEU A 216 7.15 -2.52 13.22
C LEU A 216 8.65 -2.77 13.05
N CYS A 217 9.12 -4.00 13.24
CA CYS A 217 10.54 -4.39 13.14
C CYS A 217 11.47 -3.48 13.95
N GLU A 218 11.25 -3.48 15.27
CA GLU A 218 12.01 -2.72 16.26
C GLU A 218 13.28 -3.48 16.66
N ALA A 219 14.30 -2.73 17.10
CA ALA A 219 15.52 -3.34 17.62
C ALA A 219 15.24 -4.11 18.91
N CYS A 220 16.06 -5.13 19.18
CA CYS A 220 16.01 -5.88 20.43
C CYS A 220 16.19 -4.96 21.65
N ASN A 221 15.22 -4.95 22.57
CA ASN A 221 15.25 -4.18 23.80
C ASN A 221 15.13 -5.06 25.06
N CYS A 222 15.64 -6.30 25.00
CA CYS A 222 15.65 -7.19 26.16
C CYS A 222 16.52 -6.61 27.29
N HIS A 223 16.06 -6.76 28.53
CA HIS A 223 16.78 -6.36 29.72
C HIS A 223 17.90 -7.36 30.02
N PRO A 224 19.16 -6.91 30.15
CA PRO A 224 20.33 -7.80 30.20
C PRO A 224 20.33 -8.73 31.42
N ALA A 225 19.74 -8.32 32.55
CA ALA A 225 19.64 -9.15 33.74
C ALA A 225 18.60 -10.29 33.61
N GLY A 226 17.61 -10.14 32.74
CA GLY A 226 16.48 -11.05 32.65
C GLY A 226 16.54 -12.05 31.52
N VAL A 227 17.59 -12.00 30.68
CA VAL A 227 17.80 -12.93 29.58
C VAL A 227 18.80 -14.04 29.93
N VAL A 228 18.65 -15.20 29.30
CA VAL A 228 19.57 -16.33 29.46
C VAL A 228 20.97 -16.00 28.89
N PRO A 229 22.06 -16.47 29.52
CA PRO A 229 23.42 -16.32 28.99
C PRO A 229 23.57 -17.15 27.69
N GLN A 230 24.24 -16.59 26.67
CA GLN A 230 24.38 -17.09 25.27
C GLN A 230 23.22 -16.73 24.33
N PHE A 231 23.07 -15.43 24.08
CA PHE A 231 21.99 -14.89 23.26
C PHE A 231 22.32 -14.97 21.76
N ALA A 232 21.65 -15.87 21.05
CA ALA A 232 21.33 -15.73 19.63
C ALA A 232 19.80 -15.86 19.54
N VAL A 233 19.11 -14.75 19.27
CA VAL A 233 17.65 -14.81 19.07
C VAL A 233 17.41 -15.46 17.72
N PRO A 234 16.72 -16.61 17.64
CA PRO A 234 16.30 -17.16 16.36
C PRO A 234 15.45 -16.11 15.61
N PRO A 235 15.53 -16.02 14.28
CA PRO A 235 14.68 -15.12 13.51
C PRO A 235 13.19 -15.39 13.82
N GLY A 236 12.49 -14.40 14.39
CA GLY A 236 11.04 -14.46 14.61
C GLY A 236 10.55 -14.76 16.05
N GLU A 237 11.43 -14.99 17.03
CA GLU A 237 11.01 -15.24 18.42
C GLU A 237 11.34 -14.10 19.39
N LEU A 238 10.52 -13.98 20.45
CA LEU A 238 10.61 -13.00 21.54
C LEU A 238 11.85 -13.25 22.42
N CYS A 239 12.26 -12.26 23.23
CA CYS A 239 13.33 -12.42 24.23
C CYS A 239 13.14 -13.71 25.06
N THR A 240 14.17 -14.56 25.13
CA THR A 240 14.15 -15.75 26.00
C THR A 240 14.47 -15.35 27.44
N CYS A 241 13.43 -15.20 28.26
CA CYS A 241 13.59 -14.80 29.65
C CYS A 241 14.15 -15.93 30.52
N ARG A 242 14.93 -15.56 31.54
CA ARG A 242 15.30 -16.46 32.64
C ARG A 242 14.03 -16.96 33.33
N LYS A 243 14.15 -18.12 33.99
CA LYS A 243 13.01 -18.88 34.52
C LYS A 243 12.02 -18.06 35.37
N ASN A 244 12.50 -17.14 36.21
CA ASN A 244 11.67 -16.36 37.14
C ASN A 244 11.35 -14.95 36.63
N VAL A 245 11.57 -14.70 35.34
CA VAL A 245 11.37 -13.41 34.68
C VAL A 245 10.33 -13.57 33.58
N GLN A 246 9.57 -12.51 33.33
CA GLN A 246 8.50 -12.45 32.34
C GLN A 246 8.45 -11.10 31.64
N GLY A 247 7.53 -10.99 30.69
CA GLY A 247 7.33 -9.81 29.85
C GLY A 247 8.18 -9.84 28.59
N ARG A 248 7.79 -9.01 27.61
CA ARG A 248 8.41 -8.97 26.27
C ARG A 248 9.91 -8.68 26.30
N THR A 249 10.33 -7.84 27.26
CA THR A 249 11.69 -7.37 27.46
C THR A 249 12.42 -8.13 28.55
N CYS A 250 11.81 -9.14 29.17
CA CYS A 250 12.37 -9.84 30.33
C CYS A 250 12.81 -8.88 31.45
N SER A 251 12.00 -7.85 31.73
CA SER A 251 12.32 -6.84 32.77
C SER A 251 11.43 -6.93 34.01
N VAL A 252 10.49 -7.88 34.04
CA VAL A 252 9.46 -7.99 35.08
C VAL A 252 9.60 -9.34 35.75
N CYS A 253 9.59 -9.40 37.08
CA CYS A 253 9.61 -10.69 37.78
C CYS A 253 8.27 -11.42 37.62
N LYS A 254 8.31 -12.75 37.56
CA LYS A 254 7.09 -13.57 37.68
C LYS A 254 6.44 -13.36 39.04
N PRO A 255 5.14 -13.67 39.19
CA PRO A 255 4.48 -13.64 40.50
C PRO A 255 5.27 -14.42 41.55
N ASN A 256 5.21 -13.99 42.80
CA ASN A 256 5.98 -14.53 43.93
C ASN A 256 7.52 -14.39 43.83
N HIS A 257 8.03 -13.55 42.93
CA HIS A 257 9.47 -13.28 42.80
C HIS A 257 9.78 -11.78 42.73
N TRP A 258 10.98 -11.39 43.15
CA TRP A 258 11.46 -10.01 43.19
C TRP A 258 12.98 -9.93 42.93
N ASP A 259 13.52 -8.71 42.91
CA ASP A 259 14.96 -8.41 42.79
C ASP A 259 15.63 -9.01 41.54
N LEU A 260 15.27 -8.46 40.37
CA LEU A 260 15.88 -8.84 39.10
C LEU A 260 17.33 -8.38 39.02
N GLN A 261 18.28 -9.30 39.17
CA GLN A 261 19.71 -9.00 39.11
C GLN A 261 20.51 -9.92 38.18
N PRO A 262 21.59 -9.43 37.54
CA PRO A 262 22.39 -10.23 36.60
C PRO A 262 23.01 -11.49 37.22
N HIS A 263 23.34 -11.43 38.51
CA HIS A 263 24.02 -12.50 39.24
C HIS A 263 23.06 -13.61 39.71
N HIS A 264 21.74 -13.38 39.69
CA HIS A 264 20.75 -14.39 40.00
C HIS A 264 20.55 -15.33 38.79
N PRO A 265 20.89 -16.63 38.87
CA PRO A 265 20.87 -17.53 37.71
C PRO A 265 19.48 -17.65 37.06
N GLU A 266 18.42 -17.55 37.87
CA GLU A 266 17.01 -17.59 37.40
C GLU A 266 16.40 -16.18 37.19
N GLY A 267 17.19 -15.12 37.37
CA GLY A 267 16.84 -13.71 37.17
C GLY A 267 16.27 -13.05 38.42
N CYS A 268 15.08 -13.45 38.85
CA CYS A 268 14.46 -13.00 40.09
C CYS A 268 14.53 -14.09 41.17
N ILE A 269 14.54 -13.68 42.43
CA ILE A 269 14.52 -14.57 43.60
C ILE A 269 13.12 -14.67 44.19
N ASP A 270 12.83 -15.78 44.87
CA ASP A 270 11.54 -16.02 45.51
C ASP A 270 11.31 -15.01 46.67
N CYS A 271 10.07 -14.54 46.82
CA CYS A 271 9.67 -13.66 47.91
C CYS A 271 9.87 -14.31 49.29
N ALA A 272 9.65 -15.62 49.38
CA ALA A 272 9.70 -16.41 50.59
C ALA A 272 8.88 -15.82 51.76
N CYS A 273 7.66 -15.35 51.46
CA CYS A 273 6.72 -14.85 52.46
C CYS A 273 6.33 -15.96 53.44
N ASN A 274 6.21 -15.61 54.73
CA ASN A 274 5.65 -16.50 55.73
C ASN A 274 4.13 -16.51 55.61
N MET A 275 3.59 -17.59 55.04
CA MET A 275 2.16 -17.79 54.83
C MET A 275 1.31 -17.51 56.10
N THR A 276 1.84 -17.79 57.29
CA THR A 276 1.13 -17.58 58.57
C THR A 276 0.94 -16.09 58.88
N GLY A 277 1.97 -15.29 58.59
CA GLY A 277 2.02 -13.85 58.87
C GLY A 277 1.59 -12.98 57.70
N THR A 278 1.43 -13.53 56.49
CA THR A 278 1.00 -12.82 55.29
C THR A 278 -0.53 -12.85 55.13
N LEU A 279 -1.10 -11.74 54.65
CA LEU A 279 -2.51 -11.64 54.30
C LEU A 279 -2.84 -12.65 53.19
N SER A 280 -3.99 -13.31 53.31
CA SER A 280 -4.52 -14.25 52.31
C SER A 280 -3.62 -15.47 51.99
N LEU A 281 -2.61 -15.77 52.82
CA LEU A 281 -1.67 -16.87 52.60
C LEU A 281 -0.98 -16.80 51.21
N SER A 282 -0.68 -15.58 50.72
CA SER A 282 -0.03 -15.36 49.43
C SER A 282 1.50 -15.32 49.55
N ASN A 283 2.23 -15.75 48.50
CA ASN A 283 3.66 -15.53 48.36
C ASN A 283 3.98 -14.29 47.50
N ASP A 284 2.97 -13.48 47.16
CA ASP A 284 3.16 -12.26 46.40
C ASP A 284 3.81 -11.17 47.26
N CYS A 285 4.85 -10.57 46.71
CA CYS A 285 5.56 -9.44 47.32
C CYS A 285 5.79 -8.33 46.30
N ASP A 286 6.17 -7.16 46.79
CA ASP A 286 6.59 -6.04 45.95
C ASP A 286 7.82 -6.40 45.10
N GLN A 287 7.79 -6.09 43.80
CA GLN A 287 8.81 -6.57 42.86
C GLN A 287 10.20 -5.94 43.06
N LEU A 288 10.28 -4.78 43.71
CA LEU A 288 11.56 -4.09 43.97
C LEU A 288 12.07 -4.35 45.38
N SER A 289 11.22 -4.18 46.39
CA SER A 289 11.59 -4.27 47.80
C SER A 289 11.44 -5.66 48.39
N GLY A 290 10.74 -6.57 47.72
CA GLY A 290 10.45 -7.91 48.24
C GLY A 290 9.49 -7.93 49.42
N GLN A 291 8.87 -6.79 49.75
CA GLN A 291 7.99 -6.68 50.91
C GLN A 291 6.70 -7.47 50.68
N CYS A 292 6.48 -8.48 51.53
CA CYS A 292 5.25 -9.26 51.58
C CYS A 292 4.11 -8.45 52.25
N GLN A 293 2.87 -8.79 51.91
CA GLN A 293 1.68 -8.14 52.46
C GLN A 293 1.35 -8.66 53.88
N CYS A 294 2.00 -8.12 54.91
CA CYS A 294 1.87 -8.65 56.27
C CYS A 294 0.50 -8.38 56.89
N LYS A 295 0.03 -9.34 57.71
CA LYS A 295 -1.11 -9.15 58.61
C LYS A 295 -0.80 -7.99 59.56
N ARG A 296 -1.85 -7.33 60.08
CA ARG A 296 -1.69 -6.27 61.09
C ARG A 296 -0.84 -6.81 62.26
N PHE A 297 0.03 -6.01 62.86
CA PHE A 297 0.95 -6.42 63.96
C PHE A 297 2.01 -7.47 63.65
N VAL A 298 2.14 -7.89 62.39
CA VAL A 298 3.26 -8.68 61.87
C VAL A 298 4.22 -7.74 61.14
N ASP A 299 5.51 -8.01 61.21
CA ASP A 299 6.59 -7.21 60.66
C ASP A 299 7.65 -8.06 59.96
N GLY A 300 8.57 -7.39 59.27
CA GLY A 300 9.64 -7.97 58.47
C GLY A 300 9.27 -8.09 57.00
N GLN A 301 10.30 -8.16 56.15
CA GLN A 301 10.13 -8.29 54.69
C GLN A 301 9.29 -9.52 54.32
N LYS A 302 9.49 -10.62 55.07
CA LYS A 302 8.82 -11.91 54.88
C LYS A 302 7.61 -12.13 55.79
N CYS A 303 7.20 -11.15 56.59
CA CYS A 303 6.12 -11.30 57.57
C CYS A 303 6.33 -12.44 58.58
N ASP A 304 7.57 -12.65 59.00
CA ASP A 304 8.00 -13.74 59.86
C ASP A 304 8.28 -13.32 61.31
N SER A 305 8.09 -12.04 61.63
CA SER A 305 8.29 -11.49 62.98
C SER A 305 7.08 -10.69 63.46
N CYS A 306 6.94 -10.50 64.77
CA CYS A 306 5.90 -9.64 65.33
C CYS A 306 6.41 -8.23 65.54
N GLN A 307 5.54 -7.24 65.36
CA GLN A 307 5.80 -5.86 65.79
C GLN A 307 6.09 -5.80 67.29
N GLU A 308 6.82 -4.78 67.73
CA GLU A 308 7.14 -4.60 69.15
C GLU A 308 5.85 -4.54 70.00
N GLY A 309 5.83 -5.27 71.11
CA GLY A 309 4.64 -5.38 71.97
C GLY A 309 3.62 -6.44 71.51
N PHE A 310 3.97 -7.27 70.52
CA PHE A 310 3.17 -8.43 70.10
C PHE A 310 4.01 -9.71 70.05
N TYR A 311 3.35 -10.86 70.13
CA TYR A 311 3.99 -12.19 70.10
C TYR A 311 3.10 -13.24 69.42
N ASN A 312 3.70 -14.39 69.09
CA ASN A 312 3.04 -15.59 68.58
C ASN A 312 2.21 -15.35 67.31
N ILE A 313 2.85 -15.47 66.13
CA ILE A 313 2.17 -15.35 64.84
C ILE A 313 1.19 -16.52 64.66
N ARG A 314 -0.09 -16.20 64.57
CA ARG A 314 -1.18 -17.16 64.49
C ARG A 314 -1.80 -17.23 63.09
N ALA A 315 -1.92 -18.45 62.58
CA ALA A 315 -2.53 -18.72 61.28
C ALA A 315 -4.02 -18.32 61.25
N ASP A 316 -4.73 -18.62 62.34
CA ASP A 316 -6.17 -18.39 62.55
C ASP A 316 -6.51 -16.94 62.91
N SER A 317 -5.50 -16.10 63.19
CA SER A 317 -5.70 -14.70 63.51
C SER A 317 -5.70 -13.82 62.26
N HIS A 318 -6.71 -12.94 62.16
CA HIS A 318 -6.80 -11.89 61.15
C HIS A 318 -5.78 -10.77 61.41
N VAL A 319 -5.32 -10.65 62.66
CA VAL A 319 -4.34 -9.66 63.12
C VAL A 319 -2.97 -10.30 63.38
N GLY A 320 -2.70 -11.52 62.90
CA GLY A 320 -1.38 -12.15 62.97
C GLY A 320 -0.89 -12.43 64.39
N CYS A 321 -0.28 -11.45 65.06
CA CYS A 321 0.28 -11.56 66.40
C CYS A 321 -0.69 -11.11 67.49
N GLU A 322 -0.56 -11.71 68.67
CA GLU A 322 -1.31 -11.32 69.88
C GLU A 322 -0.56 -10.23 70.65
N PRO A 323 -1.25 -9.28 71.29
CA PRO A 323 -0.60 -8.26 72.09
C PRO A 323 0.04 -8.87 73.35
N CYS A 324 1.25 -8.42 73.66
CA CYS A 324 1.91 -8.69 74.93
C CYS A 324 1.06 -8.15 76.08
N ASN A 325 0.79 -8.98 77.08
CA ASN A 325 0.00 -8.59 78.25
C ASN A 325 0.92 -8.39 79.47
N CYS A 326 1.93 -7.53 79.32
CA CYS A 326 2.87 -7.23 80.38
C CYS A 326 2.27 -6.28 81.41
N ASP A 327 2.36 -6.64 82.69
CA ASP A 327 1.90 -5.80 83.80
C ASP A 327 2.72 -4.50 83.83
N ILE A 328 2.02 -3.37 83.79
CA ILE A 328 2.64 -2.04 83.72
C ILE A 328 3.47 -1.73 84.98
N GLY A 329 3.09 -2.29 86.14
CA GLY A 329 3.81 -2.10 87.39
C GLY A 329 5.01 -3.04 87.56
N GLY A 330 4.90 -4.27 87.03
CA GLY A 330 5.90 -5.31 87.24
C GLY A 330 6.89 -5.55 86.08
N ALA A 331 6.54 -5.16 84.86
CA ALA A 331 7.42 -5.27 83.70
C ALA A 331 8.31 -4.03 83.51
N ILE A 332 9.41 -4.20 82.78
CA ILE A 332 10.34 -3.12 82.40
C ILE A 332 9.77 -2.30 81.24
N GLY A 333 8.92 -2.89 80.40
CA GLY A 333 8.24 -2.24 79.29
C GLY A 333 7.11 -3.10 78.73
N ILE A 334 6.52 -2.68 77.61
CA ILE A 334 5.41 -3.37 76.93
C ILE A 334 5.86 -4.56 76.07
N GLY A 335 7.16 -4.67 75.79
CA GLY A 335 7.72 -5.74 74.97
C GLY A 335 7.80 -7.07 75.71
N CYS A 336 7.49 -8.14 74.99
CA CYS A 336 7.64 -9.52 75.44
C CYS A 336 8.39 -10.35 74.39
N ASN A 337 8.78 -11.57 74.74
CA ASN A 337 9.40 -12.50 73.80
C ASN A 337 8.43 -12.79 72.63
N GLN A 338 8.91 -12.61 71.40
CA GLN A 338 8.08 -12.67 70.17
C GLN A 338 7.45 -14.05 69.91
N ILE A 339 7.90 -15.12 70.55
CA ILE A 339 7.32 -16.47 70.41
C ILE A 339 6.56 -16.86 71.67
N THR A 340 7.16 -16.71 72.86
CA THR A 340 6.60 -17.24 74.11
C THR A 340 5.67 -16.27 74.84
N GLY A 341 5.73 -14.97 74.52
CA GLY A 341 4.96 -13.95 75.24
C GLY A 341 5.56 -13.58 76.60
N GLN A 342 6.75 -14.08 76.95
CA GLN A 342 7.38 -13.80 78.23
C GLN A 342 7.82 -12.34 78.33
N CYS A 343 7.22 -11.60 79.26
CA CYS A 343 7.56 -10.22 79.55
C CYS A 343 8.90 -10.08 80.28
N ARG A 344 9.57 -8.95 80.06
CA ARG A 344 10.82 -8.61 80.76
C ARG A 344 10.49 -8.06 82.15
N CYS A 345 10.53 -8.92 83.16
CA CYS A 345 10.16 -8.54 84.52
C CYS A 345 11.23 -7.71 85.22
N ARG A 346 10.80 -6.77 86.08
CA ARG A 346 11.68 -6.06 87.00
C ARG A 346 12.25 -7.03 88.05
N PRO A 347 13.36 -6.69 88.70
CA PRO A 347 13.95 -7.56 89.74
C PRO A 347 12.92 -7.96 90.79
N ARG A 348 12.89 -9.25 91.16
CA ARG A 348 12.02 -9.85 92.20
C ARG A 348 10.54 -10.02 91.80
N ILE A 349 10.21 -9.83 90.53
CA ILE A 349 8.88 -10.06 89.95
C ILE A 349 9.01 -11.18 88.90
N GLY A 350 8.03 -12.07 88.82
CA GLY A 350 8.02 -13.22 87.92
C GLY A 350 6.64 -13.51 87.33
N GLY A 351 6.53 -14.61 86.60
CA GLY A 351 5.35 -14.93 85.80
C GLY A 351 5.47 -14.47 84.35
N LEU A 352 4.57 -14.98 83.48
CA LEU A 352 4.58 -14.65 82.05
C LEU A 352 4.36 -13.16 81.81
N LYS A 353 3.51 -12.54 82.64
CA LYS A 353 3.08 -11.14 82.56
C LYS A 353 3.81 -10.23 83.55
N CYS A 354 4.67 -10.75 84.42
CA CYS A 354 5.29 -10.01 85.53
C CYS A 354 4.28 -9.47 86.55
N ASP A 355 3.25 -10.25 86.87
CA ASP A 355 2.12 -9.89 87.72
C ASP A 355 2.21 -10.45 89.15
N ARG A 356 3.23 -11.26 89.45
CA ARG A 356 3.42 -11.91 90.75
C ARG A 356 4.85 -11.80 91.25
N PRO A 357 5.09 -11.72 92.56
CA PRO A 357 6.45 -11.80 93.08
C PRO A 357 7.03 -13.20 92.87
N ILE A 358 8.35 -13.29 92.78
CA ILE A 358 9.05 -14.59 92.86
C ILE A 358 8.95 -15.15 94.29
N GLN A 359 9.26 -16.44 94.46
CA GLN A 359 9.16 -17.13 95.76
C GLN A 359 9.90 -16.35 96.87
N ASP A 360 9.27 -16.22 98.04
CA ASP A 360 9.75 -15.50 99.23
C ASP A 360 9.99 -13.99 99.06
N HIS A 361 9.35 -13.36 98.07
CA HIS A 361 9.41 -11.92 97.84
C HIS A 361 8.00 -11.28 97.89
N PHE A 362 7.94 -10.00 98.29
CA PHE A 362 6.71 -9.23 98.34
C PHE A 362 6.79 -8.05 97.35
N PHE A 363 5.78 -7.94 96.47
CA PHE A 363 5.63 -6.78 95.59
C PHE A 363 4.40 -5.96 96.03
N PRO A 364 4.56 -4.71 96.48
CA PRO A 364 3.45 -3.90 96.95
C PRO A 364 2.56 -3.51 95.76
N THR A 365 1.30 -3.93 95.79
CA THR A 365 0.28 -3.39 94.86
C THR A 365 0.02 -1.90 95.15
N LEU A 366 -0.62 -1.18 94.22
CA LEU A 366 -1.10 0.20 94.40
C LEU A 366 -1.88 0.42 95.73
N TRP A 367 -2.53 -0.63 96.25
CA TRP A 367 -3.19 -0.62 97.55
C TRP A 367 -2.23 -0.52 98.73
N HIS A 368 -1.07 -1.18 98.67
CA HIS A 368 -0.07 -1.14 99.73
C HIS A 368 0.59 0.23 99.84
N TYR A 369 0.80 0.92 98.70
CA TYR A 369 1.25 2.32 98.69
C TYR A 369 0.20 3.28 99.29
N LYS A 370 -1.11 3.05 99.06
CA LYS A 370 -2.19 3.84 99.69
C LYS A 370 -2.27 3.67 101.21
N VAL A 371 -1.84 2.52 101.76
CA VAL A 371 -1.90 2.25 103.19
C VAL A 371 -0.69 2.82 103.93
N SER A 372 0.49 2.91 103.30
CA SER A 372 1.66 3.57 103.89
C SER A 372 1.46 5.08 104.08
N GLU A 373 0.83 5.78 103.14
CA GLU A 373 0.54 7.22 103.28
C GLU A 373 -0.51 7.52 104.36
N LYS A 374 -1.44 6.58 104.64
CA LYS A 374 -2.41 6.74 105.74
C LYS A 374 -1.80 6.56 107.13
N LYS A 375 -0.64 5.91 107.26
CA LYS A 375 0.05 5.75 108.55
C LYS A 375 0.95 6.94 108.91
N GLU A 376 1.37 7.76 107.95
CA GLU A 376 2.16 8.97 108.23
C GLU A 376 1.30 10.19 108.63
N ASN A 377 -0.01 10.16 108.41
CA ASN A 377 -0.92 11.26 108.78
C ASN A 377 -1.58 11.11 110.18
N PHE A 378 -1.07 10.22 111.04
CA PHE A 378 -1.56 10.01 112.41
C PHE A 378 -0.44 10.00 113.47
N LYS A 379 0.61 10.81 113.28
CA LYS A 379 1.56 11.16 114.34
C LYS A 379 1.69 12.66 114.50
#